data_AF-A0A9D8N1L6-F1
#
_entry.id   AF-A0A9D8N1L6-F1
#
_cell.length_a   1.000
_cell.length_b   1.000
_cell.length_c   1.000
_cell.angle_alpha   90.00
_cell.angle_beta   90.00
_cell.angle_gamma   90.00
#
_symmetry.space_group_name_H-M   'P 1'
#
loop_
_entity.id
_entity.type
_entity.pdbx_description
1 polymer ?
#
loop_
_entity_poly.entity_id
_entity_poly.type
_entity_poly.pdbx_seq_one_letter_code
_entity_poly.pdbx_strand_id
1 'polypeptide(L)'
;VMAPICEEWLCRGMVLRGMLAHGAKPAVAIVVSALFFAVIHLNPWQAVPAFLLGCLFGYVYYKTGSLKLTMLMHCVNNTFAIIVSRIPGWEDMESWKDVVPQTQYWILVAATALLTALVVLAFRKVAIVHGNGNCQPVPSIFESADSE
;
A
#
# COMPACT_ATOMS: atom_id res chain seq x y z
N VAL A 1 5.12 -11.56 -12.37
CA VAL A 1 3.64 -11.56 -12.55
C VAL A 1 2.88 -11.83 -11.25
N MET A 2 3.32 -12.75 -10.36
CA MET A 2 2.67 -12.98 -9.04
C MET A 2 3.16 -12.08 -7.90
N ALA A 3 4.25 -11.32 -8.09
CA ALA A 3 4.89 -10.50 -7.05
C ALA A 3 3.90 -9.60 -6.27
N PRO A 4 2.97 -8.85 -6.93
CA PRO A 4 2.04 -7.98 -6.21
C PRO A 4 1.10 -8.75 -5.27
N ILE A 5 0.69 -9.95 -5.66
CA ILE A 5 -0.24 -10.78 -4.87
C ILE A 5 0.47 -11.26 -3.60
N CYS A 6 1.69 -11.80 -3.73
CA CYS A 6 2.49 -12.26 -2.59
C CYS A 6 2.88 -11.11 -1.67
N GLU A 7 3.28 -9.97 -2.23
CA GLU A 7 3.68 -8.78 -1.47
C GLU A 7 2.50 -8.20 -0.67
N GLU A 8 1.32 -8.08 -1.28
CA GLU A 8 0.12 -7.64 -0.56
C GLU A 8 -0.29 -8.65 0.52
N TRP A 9 -0.24 -9.95 0.20
CA TRP A 9 -0.56 -10.98 1.18
C TRP A 9 0.37 -10.94 2.39
N LEU A 10 1.67 -10.79 2.18
CA LEU A 10 2.65 -10.67 3.26
C LEU A 10 2.48 -9.36 4.04
N CYS A 11 2.46 -8.22 3.35
CA CYS A 11 2.48 -6.91 4.02
C CYS A 11 1.13 -6.56 4.67
N ARG A 12 0.01 -6.84 3.99
CA ARG A 12 -1.34 -6.45 4.45
C ARG A 12 -2.01 -7.62 5.17
N GLY A 13 -1.93 -8.80 4.57
CA GLY A 13 -2.56 -10.02 5.10
C GLY A 13 -1.88 -10.58 6.35
N MET A 14 -0.55 -10.46 6.48
CA MET A 14 0.18 -10.93 7.66
C MET A 14 0.65 -9.78 8.56
N VAL A 15 1.50 -8.88 8.08
CA VAL A 15 2.14 -7.85 8.94
C VAL A 15 1.11 -6.87 9.49
N LEU A 16 0.38 -6.17 8.61
CA LEU A 16 -0.61 -5.17 9.03
C LEU A 16 -1.75 -5.80 9.83
N ARG A 17 -2.39 -6.84 9.26
CA ARG A 17 -3.51 -7.53 9.93
C ARG A 17 -3.08 -8.13 11.27
N GLY A 18 -1.90 -8.75 11.34
CA GLY A 18 -1.35 -9.32 12.57
C GLY A 18 -1.15 -8.26 13.65
N MET A 19 -0.55 -7.13 13.31
CA MET A 19 -0.39 -6.01 14.25
C MET A 19 -1.74 -5.45 14.75
N LEU A 20 -2.71 -5.28 13.84
CA LEU A 20 -4.07 -4.82 14.19
C LEU A 20 -4.82 -5.82 15.07
N ALA A 21 -4.62 -7.12 14.85
CA ALA A 21 -5.21 -8.19 15.67
C ALA A 21 -4.63 -8.20 17.10
N HIS A 22 -3.36 -7.82 17.27
CA HIS A 22 -2.70 -7.74 18.58
C HIS A 22 -2.80 -6.35 19.23
N GLY A 23 -3.76 -5.51 18.79
CA GLY A 23 -4.07 -4.24 19.45
C GLY A 23 -3.12 -3.08 19.14
N ALA A 24 -2.27 -3.19 18.12
CA ALA A 24 -1.45 -2.06 17.68
C ALA A 24 -2.34 -0.90 17.19
N LYS A 25 -1.92 0.33 17.48
CA LYS A 25 -2.58 1.54 16.95
C LYS A 25 -2.59 1.49 15.41
N PRO A 26 -3.71 1.77 14.73
CA PRO A 26 -3.80 1.62 13.27
C PRO A 26 -2.72 2.38 12.50
N ALA A 27 -2.43 3.63 12.89
CA ALA A 27 -1.39 4.42 12.25
C ALA A 27 0.00 3.77 12.35
N VAL A 28 0.34 3.18 13.50
CA VAL A 28 1.62 2.49 13.71
C VAL A 28 1.69 1.23 12.86
N ALA A 29 0.63 0.42 12.86
CA ALA A 29 0.57 -0.79 12.06
C ALA A 29 0.71 -0.52 10.55
N ILE A 30 0.05 0.54 10.06
CA ILE A 30 0.14 0.98 8.67
C ILE A 30 1.57 1.42 8.33
N VAL A 31 2.18 2.27 9.16
CA VAL A 31 3.55 2.78 8.91
C VAL A 31 4.58 1.65 8.93
N VAL A 32 4.50 0.72 9.89
CA VAL A 32 5.44 -0.41 9.97
C VAL A 32 5.29 -1.35 8.78
N SER A 33 4.04 -1.69 8.40
CA SER A 33 3.78 -2.48 7.20
C SER A 33 4.29 -1.79 5.92
N ALA A 34 4.09 -0.48 5.81
CA ALA A 34 4.57 0.32 4.67
C ALA A 34 6.11 0.41 4.61
N LEU A 35 6.77 0.55 5.76
CA LEU A 35 8.24 0.52 5.84
C LEU A 35 8.78 -0.84 5.41
N PHE A 36 8.19 -1.92 5.92
CA PHE A 36 8.56 -3.27 5.51
C PHE A 36 8.39 -3.46 4.00
N PHE A 37 7.26 -3.02 3.45
CA PHE A 37 7.01 -3.03 2.00
C PHE A 37 8.08 -2.24 1.23
N ALA A 38 8.48 -1.06 1.68
CA ALA A 38 9.55 -0.29 1.01
C ALA A 38 10.91 -1.00 1.06
N VAL A 39 11.26 -1.63 2.18
CA VAL A 39 12.56 -2.32 2.36
C VAL A 39 12.67 -3.54 1.46
N ILE A 40 11.62 -4.34 1.30
CA ILE A 40 11.66 -5.56 0.47
C ILE A 40 11.83 -5.27 -1.03
N HIS A 41 11.68 -4.02 -1.48
CA HIS A 41 11.95 -3.63 -2.86
C HIS A 41 13.45 -3.47 -3.17
N LEU A 42 14.31 -3.37 -2.15
CA LEU A 42 15.78 -3.32 -2.26
C LEU A 42 16.33 -2.25 -3.24
N ASN A 43 15.53 -1.25 -3.59
CA ASN A 43 15.90 -0.16 -4.46
C ASN A 43 15.67 1.18 -3.72
N PRO A 44 16.73 1.94 -3.40
CA PRO A 44 16.61 3.23 -2.71
C PRO A 44 15.73 4.25 -3.43
N TRP A 45 15.76 4.27 -4.77
CA TRP A 45 14.95 5.16 -5.58
C TRP A 45 13.46 4.79 -5.54
N GLN A 46 13.16 3.50 -5.38
CA GLN A 46 11.80 2.99 -5.23
C GLN A 46 11.31 3.04 -3.78
N ALA A 47 12.20 3.11 -2.78
CA ALA A 47 11.83 2.99 -1.38
C ALA A 47 10.83 4.08 -0.92
N VAL A 48 11.07 5.35 -1.29
CA VAL A 48 10.18 6.46 -0.94
C VAL A 48 8.79 6.31 -1.57
N PRO A 49 8.63 6.13 -2.90
CA PRO A 49 7.32 5.93 -3.49
C PRO A 49 6.64 4.64 -3.00
N ALA A 50 7.40 3.55 -2.80
CA ALA A 50 6.87 2.30 -2.24
C ALA A 50 6.34 2.51 -0.81
N PHE A 51 7.02 3.27 0.03
CA PHE A 51 6.55 3.60 1.38
C PHE A 51 5.23 4.40 1.36
N LEU A 52 5.13 5.41 0.48
CA LEU A 52 3.92 6.25 0.38
C LEU A 52 2.72 5.45 -0.13
N LEU A 53 2.89 4.67 -1.20
CA LEU A 53 1.87 3.72 -1.67
C LEU A 53 1.58 2.66 -0.62
N GLY A 54 2.60 2.23 0.10
CA GLY A 54 2.55 1.38 1.29
C GLY A 54 1.50 1.85 2.28
N CYS A 55 1.63 3.11 2.70
CA CYS A 55 0.72 3.78 3.61
C CYS A 55 -0.70 3.89 3.03
N LEU A 56 -0.83 4.25 1.75
CA LEU A 56 -2.12 4.38 1.08
C LEU A 56 -2.88 3.04 1.05
N PHE A 57 -2.22 1.98 0.59
CA PHE A 57 -2.82 0.64 0.52
C PHE A 57 -3.13 0.12 1.93
N GLY A 58 -2.25 0.37 2.91
CA GLY A 58 -2.49 0.03 4.31
C GLY A 58 -3.72 0.74 4.88
N TYR A 59 -3.90 2.04 4.58
CA TYR A 59 -5.09 2.79 4.98
C TYR A 59 -6.37 2.25 4.31
N VAL A 60 -6.33 1.98 3.00
CA VAL A 60 -7.48 1.40 2.28
C VAL A 60 -7.81 0.01 2.83
N TYR A 61 -6.81 -0.83 3.11
CA TYR A 61 -7.02 -2.14 3.74
C TYR A 61 -7.65 -2.01 5.13
N TYR A 62 -7.13 -1.11 5.97
CA TYR A 62 -7.69 -0.82 7.29
C TYR A 62 -9.17 -0.39 7.21
N LYS A 63 -9.51 0.47 6.23
CA LYS A 63 -10.87 0.99 6.04
C LYS A 63 -11.81 -0.01 5.37
N THR A 64 -11.34 -0.95 4.56
CA THR A 64 -12.21 -1.83 3.75
C THR A 64 -12.17 -3.30 4.15
N GLY A 65 -11.12 -3.73 4.83
CA GLY A 65 -10.82 -5.14 5.08
C GLY A 65 -10.48 -5.96 3.83
N SER A 66 -10.44 -5.33 2.64
CA SER A 66 -10.36 -6.04 1.36
C SER A 66 -8.94 -6.15 0.86
N LEU A 67 -8.35 -7.34 1.01
CA LEU A 67 -7.03 -7.66 0.45
C LEU A 67 -7.06 -7.67 -1.09
N LYS A 68 -8.19 -8.10 -1.68
CA LYS A 68 -8.38 -8.11 -3.14
C LYS A 68 -8.33 -6.69 -3.71
N LEU A 69 -8.87 -5.71 -2.98
CA LEU A 69 -8.83 -4.31 -3.41
C LEU A 69 -7.40 -3.76 -3.43
N THR A 70 -6.60 -4.04 -2.39
CA THR A 70 -5.19 -3.58 -2.39
C THR A 70 -4.36 -4.30 -3.45
N MET A 71 -4.60 -5.59 -3.68
CA MET A 71 -4.00 -6.32 -4.81
C MET A 71 -4.33 -5.68 -6.16
N LEU A 72 -5.60 -5.31 -6.38
CA LEU A 72 -5.99 -4.61 -7.62
C LEU A 72 -5.28 -3.25 -7.76
N MET A 73 -5.28 -2.44 -6.70
CA MET A 73 -4.61 -1.14 -6.70
C MET A 73 -3.11 -1.26 -7.01
N HIS A 74 -2.45 -2.27 -6.43
CA HIS A 74 -1.04 -2.53 -6.67
C HIS A 74 -0.80 -3.03 -8.10
N CYS A 75 -1.61 -3.96 -8.62
CA CYS A 75 -1.53 -4.40 -10.01
C CYS A 75 -1.69 -3.23 -11.00
N VAL A 76 -2.61 -2.29 -10.74
CA VAL A 76 -2.78 -1.07 -11.54
C VAL A 76 -1.52 -0.21 -11.49
N ASN A 77 -0.96 0.02 -10.30
CA ASN A 77 0.28 0.79 -10.13
C ASN A 77 1.45 0.17 -10.92
N ASN A 78 1.65 -1.14 -10.82
CA ASN A 78 2.75 -1.82 -11.52
C ASN A 78 2.51 -1.87 -13.03
N THR A 79 1.26 -2.02 -13.48
CA THR A 79 0.91 -1.97 -14.90
C THR A 79 1.23 -0.59 -15.47
N PHE A 80 0.87 0.48 -14.74
CA PHE A 80 1.21 1.85 -15.11
C PHE A 80 2.72 2.04 -15.22
N ALA A 81 3.50 1.56 -14.24
CA ALA A 81 4.96 1.63 -14.26
C ALA A 81 5.55 0.91 -15.48
N ILE A 82 5.05 -0.27 -15.83
CA ILE A 82 5.48 -1.03 -17.02
C ILE A 82 5.14 -0.27 -18.31
N ILE A 83 3.93 0.31 -18.42
CA ILE A 83 3.55 1.06 -19.62
C ILE A 83 4.50 2.25 -19.81
N VAL A 84 4.78 3.00 -18.74
CA VAL A 84 5.69 4.14 -18.76
C VAL A 84 7.10 3.72 -19.17
N SER A 85 7.61 2.61 -18.64
CA SER A 85 8.97 2.12 -18.94
C SER A 85 9.12 1.56 -20.36
N ARG A 86 8.05 1.49 -21.16
CA ARG A 86 8.06 1.01 -22.56
C ARG A 86 7.90 2.15 -23.57
N ILE A 87 7.86 3.40 -23.11
CA ILE A 87 7.85 4.57 -23.97
C ILE A 87 9.27 4.76 -24.52
N PRO A 88 9.46 4.88 -25.86
CA PRO A 88 10.79 5.11 -26.43
C PRO A 88 11.45 6.38 -25.89
N GLY A 89 12.71 6.29 -25.49
CA GLY A 89 13.46 7.38 -24.87
C GLY A 89 13.27 7.51 -23.36
N TRP A 90 12.43 6.65 -22.77
CA TRP A 90 12.09 6.62 -21.34
C TRP A 90 12.55 5.32 -20.65
N GLU A 91 13.40 4.55 -21.31
CA GLU A 91 13.75 3.18 -20.93
C GLU A 91 14.75 3.12 -19.76
N ASP A 92 15.67 4.09 -19.66
CA ASP A 92 16.74 4.15 -18.66
C ASP A 92 16.42 5.07 -17.46
N MET A 93 15.14 5.42 -17.28
CA MET A 93 14.74 6.38 -16.26
C MET A 93 14.73 5.73 -14.87
N GLU A 94 15.63 6.18 -14.01
CA GLU A 94 15.62 5.77 -12.60
C GLU A 94 14.60 6.59 -11.79
N SER A 95 14.33 7.82 -12.22
CA SER A 95 13.40 8.73 -11.56
C SER A 95 12.63 9.59 -12.55
N TRP A 96 11.44 10.05 -12.15
CA TRP A 96 10.67 11.04 -12.90
C TRP A 96 11.46 12.34 -13.17
N LYS A 97 12.44 12.66 -12.33
CA LYS A 97 13.30 13.84 -12.52
C LYS A 97 14.18 13.74 -13.76
N ASP A 98 14.46 12.54 -14.24
CA ASP A 98 15.33 12.31 -15.41
C ASP A 98 14.61 12.60 -16.74
N VAL A 99 13.29 12.80 -16.66
CA VAL A 99 12.36 12.74 -17.80
C VAL A 99 11.64 14.05 -18.00
N VAL A 100 11.21 14.66 -16.90
CA VAL A 100 10.37 15.85 -16.93
C VAL A 100 11.15 17.09 -16.49
N PRO A 101 11.01 18.21 -17.22
CA PRO A 101 11.50 19.51 -16.76
C PRO A 101 11.07 19.79 -15.31
N GLN A 102 11.93 20.50 -14.56
CA GLN A 102 11.77 20.72 -13.12
C GLN A 102 10.38 21.28 -12.73
N THR A 103 9.80 22.17 -13.53
CA THR A 103 8.46 22.71 -13.30
C THR A 103 7.39 21.62 -13.40
N GLN A 104 7.48 20.75 -14.41
CA GLN A 104 6.53 19.65 -14.62
C GLN A 104 6.67 18.56 -13.56
N TYR A 105 7.89 18.32 -13.06
CA TYR A 105 8.12 17.44 -11.92
C TYR A 105 7.33 17.87 -10.68
N TRP A 106 7.38 19.15 -10.31
CA TRP A 106 6.61 19.66 -9.16
C TRP A 106 5.09 19.60 -9.38
N ILE A 107 4.63 19.79 -10.63
CA ILE A 107 3.22 19.59 -10.99
C ILE A 107 2.80 18.12 -10.76
N LEU A 108 3.63 17.15 -11.19
CA LEU A 108 3.37 15.73 -10.97
C LEU A 108 3.32 15.39 -9.48
N VAL A 109 4.28 15.87 -8.69
CA VAL A 109 4.28 15.68 -7.22
C VAL A 109 3.00 16.23 -6.60
N ALA A 110 2.57 17.44 -6.97
CA ALA A 110 1.33 18.03 -6.49
C ALA A 110 0.09 17.23 -6.91
N ALA A 111 0.05 16.75 -8.16
CA ALA A 111 -1.04 15.92 -8.67
C ALA A 111 -1.14 14.57 -7.93
N THR A 112 -0.03 13.90 -7.67
CA THR A 112 0.01 12.65 -6.90
C THR A 112 -0.40 12.87 -5.45
N ALA A 113 0.05 13.95 -4.82
CA ALA A 113 -0.35 14.32 -3.46
C ALA A 113 -1.87 14.60 -3.38
N LEU A 114 -2.41 15.33 -4.37
CA LEU A 114 -3.85 15.59 -4.47
C LEU A 114 -4.64 14.29 -4.67
N LEU A 115 -4.22 13.42 -5.59
CA LEU A 115 -4.87 12.14 -5.82
C LEU A 115 -4.88 11.28 -4.54
N THR A 116 -3.75 11.23 -3.84
CA THR A 116 -3.62 10.52 -2.56
C THR A 116 -4.60 11.09 -1.53
N ALA A 117 -4.68 12.42 -1.40
CA ALA A 117 -5.63 13.07 -0.52
C ALA A 117 -7.08 12.74 -0.91
N LEU A 118 -7.44 12.79 -2.19
CA LEU A 118 -8.77 12.45 -2.68
C LEU A 118 -9.15 11.00 -2.38
N VAL A 119 -8.23 10.05 -2.56
CA VAL A 119 -8.45 8.64 -2.19
C VAL A 119 -8.68 8.54 -0.68
N VAL A 120 -7.81 9.16 0.13
CA VAL A 120 -8.00 9.17 1.60
C VAL A 120 -9.36 9.75 1.99
N LEU A 121 -9.75 10.88 1.40
CA LEU A 121 -11.04 11.55 1.64
C LEU A 121 -12.23 10.68 1.19
N ALA A 122 -12.13 10.00 0.06
CA ALA A 122 -13.16 9.07 -0.42
C ALA A 122 -13.37 7.93 0.57
N PHE A 123 -12.28 7.33 1.06
CA PHE A 123 -12.34 6.24 2.03
C PHE A 123 -12.64 6.69 3.46
N ARG A 124 -12.54 7.99 3.81
CA ARG A 124 -12.99 8.49 5.13
C ARG A 124 -14.47 8.18 5.41
N LYS A 125 -15.31 8.16 4.36
CA LYS A 125 -16.74 7.87 4.47
C LYS A 125 -17.05 6.40 4.77
N VAL A 126 -16.10 5.50 4.56
CA VAL A 126 -16.28 4.08 4.89
C VAL A 126 -16.29 3.93 6.40
N ALA A 127 -17.40 3.46 6.96
CA ALA A 127 -17.52 3.24 8.41
C ALA A 127 -16.55 2.15 8.87
N ILE A 128 -15.97 2.33 10.05
CA ILE A 128 -15.16 1.31 10.70
C ILE A 128 -16.09 0.50 11.62
N VAL A 129 -16.14 -0.81 11.41
CA VAL A 129 -17.04 -1.77 12.08
C VAL A 129 -16.41 -2.29 13.37
N HIS A 130 -15.08 -2.49 13.41
CA HIS A 130 -14.36 -2.94 14.60
C HIS A 130 -13.33 -1.89 15.06
N GLY A 131 -13.00 -1.85 16.35
CA GLY A 131 -12.04 -0.87 16.90
C GLY A 131 -10.66 -0.88 16.21
N ASN A 132 -10.28 -2.00 15.60
CA ASN A 132 -9.03 -2.19 14.85
C ASN A 132 -9.19 -2.15 13.32
N GLY A 133 -10.31 -1.68 12.79
CA GLY A 133 -10.57 -1.54 11.35
C GLY A 133 -11.64 -2.51 10.84
N ASN A 134 -11.72 -2.66 9.52
CA ASN A 134 -12.68 -3.55 8.86
C ASN A 134 -12.10 -4.91 8.47
N CYS A 135 -10.81 -5.13 8.72
CA CYS A 135 -10.19 -6.43 8.52
C CYS A 135 -10.68 -7.42 9.58
N GLN A 136 -11.04 -8.63 9.14
CA GLN A 136 -11.48 -9.68 10.07
C GLN A 136 -10.39 -9.99 11.10
N PRO A 137 -10.75 -10.18 12.38
CA PRO A 137 -9.83 -10.68 13.39
C PRO A 137 -9.16 -11.97 12.91
N VAL A 138 -7.90 -12.18 13.27
CA VAL A 138 -7.28 -13.50 13.11
C VAL A 138 -7.81 -14.33 14.28
N PRO A 139 -8.48 -15.47 14.05
CA PRO A 139 -8.88 -16.36 15.14
C PRO A 139 -7.64 -16.72 15.96
N SER A 140 -7.74 -16.60 17.28
CA SER A 140 -6.68 -17.08 18.16
C SER A 140 -6.54 -18.59 17.98
N ILE A 141 -5.32 -19.05 17.70
CA ILE A 141 -5.01 -20.48 17.54
C ILE A 141 -5.30 -21.26 18.83
N PHE A 142 -5.33 -20.55 19.96
CA PHE A 142 -5.63 -21.11 21.28
C PHE A 142 -7.14 -21.11 21.58
N GLU A 143 -7.93 -20.21 21.00
CA GLU A 143 -9.40 -20.21 21.16
C GLU A 143 -10.08 -21.35 20.40
N SER A 144 -9.49 -21.82 19.30
CA SER A 144 -10.00 -22.97 18.55
C SER A 144 -9.69 -24.33 19.21
N ALA A 145 -8.76 -24.37 20.18
CA ALA A 145 -8.35 -25.60 20.85
C ALA A 145 -9.20 -25.90 22.11
N ASP A 146 -9.82 -24.87 22.70
CA ASP A 146 -10.65 -25.00 23.91
C ASP A 146 -12.14 -25.26 23.60
N SER A 147 -12.51 -25.34 22.32
CA SER A 147 -13.90 -25.54 21.86
C SER A 147 -14.22 -26.96 21.37
N GLU A 148 -13.32 -27.93 21.57
CA GLU A 148 -13.54 -29.36 21.24
C GLU A 148 -13.81 -30.22 22.49
#